data_AF-A0A439NRJ3-F1
#
_entry.id   AF-A0A439NRJ3-F1
#
_cell.length_a   1.000
_cell.length_b   1.000
_cell.length_c   1.000
_cell.angle_alpha   90.00
_cell.angle_beta   90.00
_cell.angle_gamma   90.00
#
_symmetry.space_group_name_H-M   'P 1'
#
loop_
_entity.id
_entity.type
_entity.pdbx_description
1 polymer ?
#
loop_
_entity_poly.entity_id
_entity_poly.type
_entity_poly.pdbx_seq_one_letter_code
_entity_poly.pdbx_strand_id
1 'polypeptide(L)'
;MISEGRQPSHPFNSTLETGIRSVMLLEAFYPRQCDLIEMTWLDHLVVHTADLDGEDVPPSLHPDLPNRTGELFVRRQLVEKSLR
;
A
#
# COMPACT_ATOMS: atom_id res chain seq x y z
N MET A 1 -34.27 5.54 -17.37
CA MET A 1 -33.38 5.83 -16.24
C MET A 1 -32.46 4.64 -16.08
N ILE A 2 -31.22 4.74 -16.59
CA ILE A 2 -30.21 3.71 -16.39
C ILE A 2 -29.73 3.86 -14.95
N SER A 3 -29.99 2.85 -14.13
CA SER A 3 -29.43 2.75 -12.78
C SER A 3 -27.91 2.65 -12.94
N GLU A 4 -27.18 3.69 -12.55
CA GLU A 4 -25.73 3.62 -12.39
C GLU A 4 -25.45 2.57 -11.31
N GLY A 5 -25.06 1.37 -11.73
CA GLY A 5 -24.60 0.34 -10.83
C GLY A 5 -23.41 0.88 -10.05
N ARG A 6 -23.61 1.13 -8.76
CA ARG A 6 -22.55 1.50 -7.83
C ARG A 6 -21.45 0.45 -7.95
N GLN A 7 -20.30 0.84 -8.49
CA GLN A 7 -19.12 -0.03 -8.54
C GLN A 7 -18.86 -0.52 -7.11
N PRO A 8 -18.60 -1.83 -6.91
CA PRO A 8 -18.30 -2.34 -5.58
C PRO A 8 -17.12 -1.54 -5.04
N SER A 9 -17.36 -0.80 -3.95
CA SER A 9 -16.28 -0.12 -3.25
C SER A 9 -15.41 -1.21 -2.66
N HIS A 10 -14.26 -1.50 -3.27
CA HIS A 10 -13.22 -2.28 -2.63
C HIS A 10 -12.73 -1.44 -1.44
N PRO A 11 -13.08 -1.81 -0.20
CA PRO A 11 -12.71 -1.00 0.96
C PRO A 11 -11.19 -1.02 1.17
N PHE A 12 -10.54 -2.11 0.73
CA PHE A 12 -9.11 -2.34 0.85
C PHE A 12 -8.38 -2.15 -0.49
N ASN A 13 -7.12 -1.76 -0.40
CA ASN A 13 -6.22 -1.39 -1.48
C ASN A 13 -6.80 -0.31 -2.42
N SER A 14 -7.62 0.59 -1.86
CA SER A 14 -8.12 1.76 -2.58
C SER A 14 -7.08 2.88 -2.59
N THR A 15 -7.24 3.86 -3.50
CA THR A 15 -6.40 5.07 -3.49
C THR A 15 -6.47 5.80 -2.16
N LEU A 16 -7.64 5.83 -1.51
CA LEU A 16 -7.83 6.48 -0.21
C LEU A 16 -7.04 5.77 0.89
N GLU A 17 -7.21 4.46 1.04
CA GLU A 17 -6.49 3.70 2.06
C GLU A 17 -4.97 3.75 1.82
N THR A 18 -4.54 3.61 0.57
CA THR A 18 -3.13 3.72 0.20
C THR A 18 -2.58 5.11 0.51
N GLY A 19 -3.35 6.17 0.28
CA GLY A 19 -2.97 7.54 0.65
C GLY A 19 -2.80 7.71 2.16
N ILE A 20 -3.70 7.12 2.96
CA ILE A 20 -3.57 7.13 4.43
C ILE A 20 -2.28 6.42 4.86
N ARG A 21 -1.98 5.23 4.33
CA ARG A 21 -0.71 4.54 4.61
C ARG A 21 0.50 5.35 4.17
N SER A 22 0.45 5.98 2.99
CA SER A 22 1.51 6.84 2.48
C SER A 22 1.79 8.02 3.42
N VAL A 23 0.76 8.70 3.94
CA VAL A 23 0.95 9.81 4.89
C VAL A 23 1.55 9.31 6.20
N MET A 24 1.09 8.18 6.73
CA MET A 24 1.65 7.59 7.95
C MET A 24 3.13 7.21 7.78
N LEU A 25 3.49 6.65 6.63
CA LEU A 25 4.89 6.36 6.29
C LEU A 25 5.72 7.65 6.17
N LEU A 26 5.23 8.67 5.47
CA LEU A 26 5.94 9.95 5.35
C LEU A 26 6.14 10.63 6.71
N GLU A 27 5.16 10.52 7.61
CA GLU A 27 5.26 11.01 8.99
C GLU A 27 6.31 10.22 9.78
N ALA A 28 6.24 8.90 9.76
CA ALA A 28 7.17 8.02 10.49
C ALA A 28 8.63 8.18 10.04
N PHE A 29 8.87 8.54 8.77
CA PHE A 29 10.21 8.76 8.23
C PHE A 29 10.67 10.21 8.26
N TYR A 30 9.84 11.16 8.68
CA TYR A 30 10.23 12.57 8.79
C TYR A 30 11.45 12.72 9.74
N PRO A 31 12.47 13.55 9.40
CA PRO A 31 12.55 14.49 8.27
C PRO A 31 13.14 13.92 6.97
N ARG A 32 13.33 12.60 6.88
CA ARG A 32 13.89 11.97 5.69
C ARG A 32 12.88 12.06 4.54
N GLN A 33 13.33 12.57 3.40
CA GLN A 33 12.55 12.52 2.17
C GLN A 33 12.51 11.08 1.66
N CYS A 34 11.35 10.66 1.18
CA CYS A 34 11.16 9.36 0.54
C CYS A 34 10.75 9.62 -0.91
N ASP A 35 11.46 9.03 -1.87
CA ASP A 35 11.03 9.06 -3.26
C ASP A 35 9.88 8.06 -3.52
N LEU A 36 9.32 8.08 -4.73
CA LEU A 36 8.18 7.23 -5.07
C LEU A 36 8.53 5.74 -5.10
N ILE A 37 9.79 5.38 -5.39
CA ILE A 37 10.25 3.98 -5.36
C ILE A 37 10.33 3.52 -3.90
N GLU A 38 10.94 4.32 -3.02
CA GLU A 38 11.00 4.05 -1.59
C GLU A 38 9.59 3.93 -0.99
N MET A 39 8.69 4.85 -1.31
CA MET A 39 7.30 4.78 -0.86
C MET A 39 6.57 3.52 -1.34
N THR A 40 6.87 3.04 -2.56
CA THR A 40 6.32 1.78 -3.07
C THR A 40 6.81 0.59 -2.25
N TRP A 41 8.11 0.54 -1.93
CA TRP A 41 8.69 -0.52 -1.11
C TRP A 41 8.17 -0.49 0.33
N LEU A 42 8.10 0.69 0.93
CA LEU A 42 7.58 0.86 2.29
C LEU A 42 6.12 0.46 2.38
N ASP A 43 5.29 0.89 1.43
CA ASP A 43 3.90 0.44 1.34
C ASP A 43 3.85 -1.10 1.22
N HIS A 44 4.73 -1.70 0.39
CA HIS A 44 4.84 -3.16 0.27
C HIS A 44 5.11 -3.86 1.59
N LEU A 45 6.12 -3.41 2.34
CA LEU A 45 6.46 -3.97 3.64
C LEU A 45 5.33 -3.83 4.66
N VAL A 46 4.61 -2.69 4.67
CA VAL A 46 3.52 -2.45 5.65
C VAL A 46 2.37 -3.44 5.54
N VAL A 47 2.05 -3.93 4.34
CA VAL A 47 0.96 -4.91 4.20
C VAL A 47 1.46 -6.36 4.20
N HIS A 48 2.78 -6.55 4.12
CA HIS A 48 3.45 -7.85 4.16
C HIS A 48 4.42 -7.94 5.34
N THR A 49 3.97 -7.49 6.51
CA THR A 49 4.81 -7.42 7.71
C THR A 49 5.37 -8.77 8.14
N ALA A 50 4.70 -9.88 7.81
CA ALA A 50 5.24 -11.22 8.08
C ALA A 50 6.55 -11.53 7.34
N ASP A 51 6.96 -10.71 6.36
CA ASP A 51 8.27 -10.81 5.72
C ASP A 51 9.39 -10.20 6.59
N LEU A 52 9.06 -9.55 7.71
CA LEU A 52 10.01 -8.98 8.67
C LEU A 52 10.29 -9.97 9.81
N ASP A 53 11.56 -10.05 10.22
CA ASP A 53 11.96 -10.84 11.39
C ASP A 53 11.68 -10.08 12.71
N GLY A 54 11.24 -10.78 13.75
CA GLY A 54 11.09 -10.23 15.12
C GLY A 54 9.95 -10.87 15.92
N GLU A 55 9.97 -10.71 17.25
CA GLU A 55 8.95 -11.27 18.14
C GLU A 55 7.64 -10.46 18.16
N ASP A 56 7.71 -9.14 17.90
CA ASP A 56 6.55 -8.21 17.95
C ASP A 56 6.06 -7.76 16.56
N VAL A 57 6.32 -8.56 15.53
CA VAL A 57 5.91 -8.24 14.15
C VAL A 57 4.43 -8.60 13.95
N PRO A 58 3.56 -7.67 13.52
CA PRO A 58 2.16 -7.97 13.30
C PRO A 58 1.95 -8.88 12.07
N PRO A 59 0.83 -9.61 11.98
CA PRO A 59 0.53 -10.41 10.80
C PRO A 59 0.34 -9.53 9.56
N SER A 60 0.72 -10.05 8.39
CA SER A 60 0.48 -9.39 7.10
C SER A 60 -1.00 -9.10 6.89
N LEU A 61 -1.29 -7.92 6.32
CA LEU A 61 -2.63 -7.55 5.87
C LEU A 61 -3.02 -8.29 4.58
N HIS A 62 -2.04 -8.59 3.73
CA HIS A 62 -2.23 -9.30 2.46
C HIS A 62 -1.78 -10.76 2.54
N PRO A 63 -2.43 -11.67 1.79
CA PRO A 63 -1.99 -13.06 1.71
C PRO A 63 -0.67 -13.18 0.93
N ASP A 64 0.11 -14.21 1.28
CA ASP A 64 1.32 -14.56 0.53
C ASP A 64 0.94 -15.18 -0.81
N LEU A 65 1.17 -14.44 -1.90
CA LEU A 65 0.85 -14.84 -3.26
C LEU A 65 2.12 -15.08 -4.08
N PRO A 66 2.14 -16.10 -4.95
CA PRO A 66 3.22 -16.25 -5.91
C PRO A 66 3.19 -15.07 -6.89
N ASN A 67 4.35 -14.45 -7.16
CA ASN A 67 4.59 -13.27 -8.02
C ASN A 67 4.57 -11.88 -7.33
N ARG A 68 5.48 -11.69 -6.36
CA ARG A 68 5.73 -10.40 -5.68
C ARG A 68 6.13 -9.25 -6.63
N THR A 69 6.85 -9.55 -7.73
CA THR A 69 7.28 -8.53 -8.70
C THR A 69 6.12 -7.86 -9.43
N GLY A 70 5.11 -8.64 -9.84
CA GLY A 70 3.91 -8.11 -10.48
C GLY A 70 3.09 -7.22 -9.53
N GLU A 71 3.06 -7.59 -8.25
CA GLU A 71 2.39 -6.81 -7.21
C GLU A 71 3.03 -5.42 -7.06
N LEU A 72 4.36 -5.33 -6.97
CA LEU A 72 5.08 -4.06 -6.85
C LEU A 72 4.76 -3.09 -8.00
N PHE A 73 4.60 -3.60 -9.22
CA PHE A 73 4.24 -2.77 -10.37
C PHE A 73 2.85 -2.15 -10.23
N VAL A 74 1.86 -2.94 -9.80
CA VAL A 74 0.48 -2.45 -9.56
C VAL A 74 0.47 -1.44 -8.41
N ARG A 75 1.21 -1.73 -7.34
CA ARG A 75 1.27 -0.86 -6.16
C ARG A 75 1.94 0.47 -6.43
N ARG A 76 3.00 0.48 -7.23
CA ARG A 76 3.64 1.73 -7.64
C ARG A 76 2.63 2.71 -8.21
N GLN A 77 1.76 2.25 -9.12
CA GLN A 77 0.73 3.11 -9.71
C GLN A 77 -0.29 3.57 -8.67
N LEU A 78 -0.61 2.73 -7.68
CA LEU A 78 -1.57 3.05 -6.63
C LEU A 78 -1.03 4.10 -5.66
N VAL A 79 0.23 3.94 -5.22
CA VAL A 79 0.96 4.90 -4.38
C VAL A 79 1.12 6.23 -5.12
N GLU A 80 1.47 6.19 -6.41
CA GLU A 80 1.58 7.40 -7.22
C GLU A 80 0.23 8.13 -7.35
N LYS A 81 -0.86 7.40 -7.57
CA LYS A 81 -2.21 7.98 -7.66
C LYS A 81 -2.72 8.52 -6.32
N SER A 82 -2.24 7.98 -5.19
CA SER A 82 -2.68 8.43 -3.87
C SER A 82 -1.93 9.67 -3.35
N LEU A 83 -0.81 10.02 -3.98
CA LEU A 83 0.04 11.17 -3.65
C LEU A 83 -0.12 12.35 -4.63
N ARG A 84 -0.98 12.23 -5.65
CA ARG A 84 -1.32 13.28 -6.62
C ARG A 84 -2.61 13.98 -6.22
#